data_AF-A0A3D2FEC2-F1
#
_entry.id   AF-A0A3D2FEC2-F1
#
_cell.length_a   1.000
_cell.length_b   1.000
_cell.length_c   1.000
_cell.angle_alpha   90.00
_cell.angle_beta   90.00
_cell.angle_gamma   90.00
#
_symmetry.space_group_name_H-M   'P 1'
#
loop_
_entity.id
_entity.type
_entity.pdbx_description
1 polymer ?
#
loop_
_entity_poly.entity_id
_entity_poly.type
_entity_poly.pdbx_seq_one_letter_code
_entity_poly.pdbx_strand_id
1 'polypeptide(L)'
;MASILFGKDFVQENTVMTSLININSPMTFDDVMMGALEVYAQNNQACIVSPFIVGGAMAPVSVAGTLTQVMAEALAGIAYSQLIRPGAPVIMGAFVTSI
;
A
#
# COMPACT_ATOMS: atom_id res chain seq x y z
N MET A 1 -0.41 17.96 10.28
CA MET A 1 0.95 18.24 10.81
C MET A 1 1.92 18.56 9.68
N ALA A 2 2.07 17.72 8.65
CA ALA A 2 2.96 17.99 7.53
C ALA A 2 2.75 19.37 6.88
N SER A 3 1.49 19.78 6.65
CA SER A 3 1.19 21.12 6.10
C SER A 3 1.54 22.28 7.02
N ILE A 4 1.66 22.06 8.33
CA ILE A 4 2.14 23.09 9.27
C ILE A 4 3.66 23.24 9.12
N LEU A 5 4.38 22.12 8.98
CA LEU A 5 5.84 22.11 8.87
C LEU A 5 6.34 22.58 7.51
N PHE A 6 5.71 22.13 6.42
CA PHE A 6 6.18 22.35 5.05
C PHE A 6 5.34 23.35 4.25
N GLY A 7 4.19 23.78 4.78
CA GLY A 7 3.21 24.58 4.05
C GLY A 7 2.21 23.70 3.27
N LYS A 8 0.97 24.19 3.13
CA LYS A 8 -0.12 23.42 2.52
C LYS A 8 0.14 23.09 1.05
N ASP A 9 0.50 24.07 0.26
CA ASP A 9 0.68 23.92 -1.19
C ASP A 9 1.89 23.03 -1.51
N PHE A 10 2.98 23.20 -0.76
CA PHE A 10 4.17 22.36 -0.91
C PHE A 10 3.85 20.87 -0.69
N VAL A 11 3.06 20.53 0.33
CA VAL A 11 2.66 19.14 0.62
C VAL A 11 1.77 18.55 -0.48
N GLN A 12 0.95 19.36 -1.16
CA GLN A 12 0.14 18.87 -2.28
C GLN A 12 0.99 18.56 -3.53
N GLU A 13 2.10 19.25 -3.71
CA GLU A 13 2.99 19.11 -4.87
C GLU A 13 4.18 18.18 -4.62
N ASN A 14 4.53 17.94 -3.35
CA ASN A 14 5.70 17.16 -2.96
C ASN A 14 5.36 16.09 -1.92
N THR A 15 5.96 14.92 -2.13
CA THR A 15 5.89 13.82 -1.18
C THR A 15 6.84 14.09 -0.02
N VAL A 16 6.31 14.18 1.19
CA VAL A 16 7.10 14.47 2.41
C VAL A 16 6.96 13.36 3.47
N MET A 17 6.08 12.39 3.24
CA MET A 17 5.86 11.25 4.11
C MET A 17 5.69 9.97 3.32
N THR A 18 6.03 8.85 3.97
CA THR A 18 5.64 7.51 3.58
C THR A 18 4.70 6.93 4.64
N SER A 19 3.73 6.13 4.21
CA SER A 19 2.83 5.40 5.11
C SER A 19 2.73 3.95 4.68
N LEU A 20 2.72 3.04 5.64
CA LEU A 20 2.53 1.61 5.39
C LEU A 20 1.04 1.31 5.31
N ILE A 21 0.62 0.74 4.17
CA ILE A 21 -0.75 0.29 3.94
C ILE A 21 -0.70 -1.24 3.83
N ASN A 22 -1.12 -1.92 4.88
CA ASN A 22 -1.17 -3.38 4.85
C ASN A 22 -2.40 -3.88 4.11
N ILE A 23 -2.21 -5.00 3.42
CA ILE A 23 -3.32 -5.81 2.90
C ILE A 23 -3.51 -6.95 3.89
N ASN A 24 -4.77 -7.18 4.28
CA ASN A 24 -5.14 -8.28 5.15
C ASN A 24 -5.19 -9.57 4.34
N SER A 25 -4.02 -10.16 4.11
CA SER A 25 -3.91 -11.38 3.33
C SER A 25 -4.63 -12.54 4.03
N PRO A 26 -5.36 -13.42 3.30
CA PRO A 26 -5.45 -13.46 1.85
C PRO A 26 -6.50 -12.52 1.25
N MET A 27 -6.06 -11.71 0.27
CA MET A 27 -6.88 -10.95 -0.68
C MET A 27 -7.96 -10.03 -0.08
N THR A 28 -7.79 -9.56 1.15
CA THR A 28 -8.76 -8.68 1.80
C THR A 28 -8.18 -7.30 2.04
N PHE A 29 -8.95 -6.28 1.68
CA PHE A 29 -8.64 -4.87 1.88
C PHE A 29 -9.62 -4.32 2.90
N ASP A 30 -9.17 -4.06 4.13
CA ASP A 30 -10.03 -3.52 5.19
C ASP A 30 -10.23 -2.00 5.04
N ASP A 31 -11.32 -1.51 5.63
CA ASP A 31 -11.75 -0.12 5.55
C ASP A 31 -10.76 0.86 6.20
N VAL A 32 -10.06 0.45 7.26
CA VAL A 32 -9.08 1.29 7.95
C VAL A 32 -7.87 1.54 7.07
N MET A 33 -7.27 0.49 6.51
CA MET A 33 -6.11 0.61 5.63
C MET A 33 -6.45 1.32 4.32
N MET A 34 -7.61 1.03 3.73
CA MET A 34 -8.04 1.69 2.51
C MET A 34 -8.40 3.16 2.73
N GLY A 35 -9.03 3.51 3.84
CA GLY A 35 -9.29 4.90 4.22
C GLY A 35 -7.98 5.69 4.40
N ALA A 36 -6.96 5.09 5.02
CA ALA A 36 -5.64 5.71 5.12
C ALA A 36 -5.01 5.92 3.73
N LEU A 37 -5.04 4.90 2.86
CA LEU A 37 -4.52 4.99 1.50
C LEU A 37 -5.17 6.14 0.72
N GLU A 38 -6.50 6.27 0.79
CA GLU A 38 -7.22 7.36 0.12
C GLU A 38 -6.75 8.73 0.58
N VAL A 39 -6.62 8.93 1.90
CA VAL A 39 -6.15 10.20 2.47
C VAL A 39 -4.73 10.52 1.99
N TYR A 40 -3.81 9.57 2.04
CA TYR A 40 -2.42 9.80 1.62
C TYR A 40 -2.31 10.02 0.09
N ALA A 41 -3.00 9.20 -0.71
CA ALA A 41 -2.99 9.31 -2.16
C ALA A 41 -3.58 10.64 -2.65
N GLN A 42 -4.72 11.08 -2.10
CA GLN A 42 -5.33 12.39 -2.41
C GLN A 42 -4.37 13.56 -2.14
N ASN A 43 -3.51 13.42 -1.13
CA ASN A 43 -2.58 14.45 -0.68
C ASN A 43 -1.14 14.27 -1.20
N ASN A 44 -0.92 13.48 -2.26
CA ASN A 44 0.40 13.28 -2.87
C ASN A 44 1.47 12.65 -1.95
N GLN A 45 1.04 11.89 -0.95
CA GLN A 45 1.94 11.23 0.00
C GLN A 45 2.11 9.75 -0.36
N ALA A 46 3.30 9.21 -0.09
CA ALA A 46 3.66 7.89 -0.56
C ALA A 46 3.00 6.78 0.26
N CYS A 47 2.36 5.84 -0.41
CA CYS A 47 1.83 4.62 0.21
C CYS A 47 2.73 3.41 -0.11
N ILE A 48 3.16 2.70 0.93
CA ILE A 48 3.80 1.38 0.79
C ILE A 48 2.67 0.36 0.86
N VAL A 49 2.24 -0.16 -0.30
CA VAL A 49 1.18 -1.17 -0.37
C VAL A 49 1.81 -2.53 -0.12
N SER A 50 1.55 -3.12 1.04
CA SER A 50 2.26 -4.31 1.52
C SER A 50 1.31 -5.44 1.93
N PRO A 51 1.22 -6.51 1.13
CA PRO A 51 0.76 -7.82 1.60
C PRO A 51 1.45 -8.24 2.89
N PHE A 52 0.70 -8.82 3.81
CA PHE A 52 1.21 -9.36 5.08
C PHE A 52 1.00 -10.87 5.12
N ILE A 53 2.04 -11.63 4.76
CA ILE A 53 1.92 -13.05 4.47
C ILE A 53 2.82 -13.90 5.37
N VAL A 54 2.22 -14.95 5.92
CA VAL A 54 2.92 -16.12 6.46
C VAL A 54 2.60 -17.31 5.55
N GLY A 55 3.62 -17.87 4.90
CA GLY A 55 3.46 -18.98 3.95
C GLY A 55 2.80 -20.21 4.59
N GLY A 56 1.80 -20.78 3.91
CA GLY A 56 1.00 -21.91 4.42
C GLY A 56 -0.11 -21.52 5.41
N ALA A 57 -0.20 -20.26 5.83
CA ALA A 57 -1.30 -19.75 6.67
C ALA A 57 -2.15 -18.71 5.93
N MET A 58 -1.50 -17.67 5.39
CA MET A 58 -2.16 -16.56 4.68
C MET A 58 -1.93 -16.60 3.17
N ALA A 59 -1.16 -17.57 2.69
CA ALA A 59 -0.90 -17.83 1.28
C ALA A 59 -0.57 -19.32 1.07
N PRO A 60 -0.54 -19.83 -0.18
CA PRO A 60 -0.10 -21.19 -0.47
C PRO A 60 1.27 -21.51 0.14
N VAL A 61 1.54 -22.77 0.46
CA VAL A 61 2.86 -23.18 1.00
C VAL A 61 3.99 -23.08 -0.02
N SER A 62 3.65 -23.13 -1.32
CA SER A 62 4.64 -23.02 -2.39
C SER A 62 5.12 -21.58 -2.57
N VAL A 63 6.44 -21.40 -2.77
CA VAL A 63 7.06 -20.12 -3.14
C VAL A 63 6.33 -19.43 -4.28
N ALA A 64 6.08 -20.15 -5.38
CA ALA A 64 5.44 -19.60 -6.57
C ALA A 64 4.02 -19.10 -6.25
N GLY A 65 3.20 -19.90 -5.56
CA GLY A 65 1.85 -19.50 -5.14
C GLY A 65 1.84 -18.28 -4.23
N THR A 66 2.75 -18.21 -3.26
CA THR A 66 2.92 -17.04 -2.39
C THR A 66 3.27 -15.79 -3.19
N LEU A 67 4.26 -15.86 -4.08
CA LEU A 67 4.66 -14.71 -4.90
C LEU A 67 3.57 -14.27 -5.89
N THR A 68 2.81 -15.21 -6.45
CA THR A 68 1.64 -14.89 -7.27
C THR A 68 0.59 -14.12 -6.46
N GLN A 69 0.30 -14.55 -5.22
CA GLN A 69 -0.64 -13.85 -4.35
C GLN A 69 -0.13 -12.47 -3.93
N VAL A 70 1.14 -12.35 -3.54
CA VAL A 70 1.78 -11.05 -3.24
C VAL A 70 1.58 -10.09 -4.40
N MET A 71 1.85 -10.54 -5.63
CA MET A 71 1.75 -9.69 -6.80
C MET A 71 0.29 -9.28 -7.07
N ALA A 72 -0.66 -10.21 -6.93
CA ALA A 72 -2.08 -9.91 -7.13
C ALA A 72 -2.59 -8.85 -6.12
N GLU A 73 -2.28 -9.04 -4.83
CA GLU A 73 -2.68 -8.13 -3.76
C GLU A 73 -2.04 -6.75 -3.94
N ALA A 74 -0.72 -6.71 -4.12
CA ALA A 74 0.00 -5.44 -4.24
C ALA A 74 -0.45 -4.65 -5.48
N LEU A 75 -0.60 -5.30 -6.64
CA LEU A 75 -1.05 -4.62 -7.86
C LEU A 75 -2.47 -4.09 -7.73
N ALA A 76 -3.38 -4.80 -7.06
CA ALA A 76 -4.73 -4.31 -6.82
C ALA A 76 -4.74 -3.04 -5.95
N GLY A 77 -3.96 -3.02 -4.86
CA GLY A 77 -3.84 -1.83 -4.01
C GLY A 77 -3.14 -0.66 -4.70
N ILE A 78 -2.08 -0.94 -5.49
CA ILE A 78 -1.39 0.07 -6.31
C ILE A 78 -2.35 0.68 -7.34
N ALA A 79 -3.08 -0.15 -8.09
CA ALA A 79 -4.04 0.30 -9.07
C ALA A 79 -5.13 1.17 -8.42
N TYR A 80 -5.66 0.76 -7.26
CA TYR A 80 -6.62 1.56 -6.51
C TYR A 80 -6.06 2.93 -6.12
N SER A 81 -4.83 3.00 -5.61
CA SER A 81 -4.17 4.28 -5.32
C SER A 81 -4.08 5.20 -6.54
N GLN A 82 -3.86 4.65 -7.74
CA GLN A 82 -3.81 5.43 -8.97
C GLN A 82 -5.21 5.88 -9.45
N LEU A 83 -6.26 5.15 -9.10
CA LEU A 83 -7.65 5.59 -9.35
C LEU A 83 -8.02 6.79 -8.47
N ILE A 84 -7.49 6.86 -7.24
CA ILE A 84 -7.72 7.98 -6.33
C ILE A 84 -7.03 9.26 -6.83
N ARG A 85 -5.75 9.16 -7.20
CA ARG A 85 -4.99 10.25 -7.80
C ARG A 85 -3.93 9.69 -8.75
N PRO A 86 -4.09 9.88 -10.07
CA PRO A 86 -3.06 9.49 -11.03
C PRO A 86 -1.72 10.14 -10.71
N GLY A 87 -0.66 9.34 -10.61
CA GLY A 87 0.67 9.81 -10.22
C GLY A 87 0.88 9.92 -8.71
N ALA A 88 -0.06 9.46 -7.87
CA ALA A 88 0.19 9.30 -6.44
C ALA A 88 1.42 8.40 -6.22
N PRO A 89 2.41 8.82 -5.40
CA PRO A 89 3.60 8.03 -5.17
C PRO A 89 3.24 6.73 -4.43
N VAL A 90 3.79 5.62 -4.90
CA VAL A 90 3.49 4.30 -4.35
C VAL A 90 4.71 3.41 -4.41
N ILE A 91 4.89 2.60 -3.38
CA ILE A 91 5.96 1.61 -3.27
C ILE A 91 5.31 0.24 -3.13
N MET A 92 5.71 -0.72 -3.98
CA MET A 92 5.31 -2.11 -3.82
C MET A 92 6.06 -2.70 -2.61
N GLY A 93 5.35 -2.95 -1.53
CA GLY A 93 5.86 -3.66 -0.35
C GLY A 93 5.57 -5.16 -0.41
N ALA A 94 6.25 -5.92 0.43
CA ALA A 94 5.93 -7.31 0.69
C ALA A 94 6.52 -7.71 2.04
N PHE A 95 5.67 -8.04 3.01
CA PHE A 95 6.09 -8.78 4.19
C PHE A 95 5.75 -10.25 3.96
N VAL A 96 6.77 -11.08 3.80
CA VAL A 96 6.61 -12.52 3.57
C VAL A 96 7.56 -13.26 4.50
N THR A 97 7.01 -14.15 5.32
CA THR A 97 7.79 -15.06 6.17
C THR A 97 7.40 -16.52 5.90
N SER A 98 8.31 -17.44 6.22
CA SER A 98 8.18 -18.89 5.97
C SER A 98 7.95 -19.22 4.49
N ILE A 99 8.92 -18.85 3.64
CA ILE A 99 8.95 -19.14 2.20
C ILE A 99 9.96 -20.25 1.88
#